data_AF-X1DVC7-F1
#
_entry.id   AF-X1DVC7-F1
#
_cell.length_a   1.000
_cell.length_b   1.000
_cell.length_c   1.000
_cell.angle_alpha   90.00
_cell.angle_beta   90.00
_cell.angle_gamma   90.00
#
_symmetry.space_group_name_H-M   'P 1'
#
loop_
_entity.id
_entity.type
_entity.pdbx_description
1 polymer ?
#
loop_
_entity_poly.entity_id
_entity_poly.type
_entity_poly.pdbx_seq_one_letter_code
_entity_poly.pdbx_strand_id
1 'polypeptide(L)' 'MKLGIHAYAYCSQWSNETLYIIDRAKELGLDFIEIPLMVLEDFDTKAISERLKKVGLSLVALEC' A
#
# COMPACT_ATOMS: atom_id res chain seq x y z
N MET A 1 13.00 13.32 -7.32
CA MET A 1 11.52 13.37 -7.27
C MET A 1 11.05 11.93 -7.05
N LYS A 2 10.11 11.69 -6.13
CA LYS A 2 9.58 10.33 -5.86
C LYS A 2 8.17 10.21 -6.46
N LEU A 3 7.87 9.06 -7.04
CA LEU A 3 6.57 8.74 -7.64
C LEU A 3 5.90 7.61 -6.86
N GLY A 4 4.60 7.73 -6.64
CA GLY A 4 3.81 6.72 -5.94
C GLY A 4 2.40 6.63 -6.49
N ILE A 5 1.66 5.66 -5.95
CA ILE A 5 0.27 5.38 -6.33
C ILE A 5 -0.61 5.20 -5.10
N HIS A 6 -1.82 5.73 -5.19
CA HIS A 6 -2.85 5.50 -4.19
C HIS A 6 -3.47 4.10 -4.37
N ALA A 7 -3.63 3.34 -3.29
CA ALA A 7 -4.13 1.96 -3.33
C ALA A 7 -5.50 1.85 -4.03
N TYR A 8 -6.35 2.87 -3.89
CA TYR A 8 -7.66 2.90 -4.55
C TYR A 8 -7.63 3.00 -6.09
N ALA A 9 -6.45 3.13 -6.70
CA ALA A 9 -6.32 2.88 -8.13
C ALA A 9 -6.62 1.41 -8.52
N TYR A 10 -6.59 0.48 -7.55
CA TYR A 10 -6.74 -0.96 -7.76
C TYR A 10 -7.80 -1.63 -6.88
N CYS A 11 -8.30 -0.98 -5.84
CA CYS A 11 -9.37 -1.50 -4.99
C CYS A 11 -10.34 -0.40 -4.58
N SER A 12 -11.54 -0.80 -4.15
CA SER A 12 -12.52 0.13 -3.54
C SER A 12 -12.37 0.24 -2.02
N GLN A 13 -11.73 -0.75 -1.39
CA GLN A 13 -11.44 -0.80 0.04
C GLN A 13 -10.11 -1.54 0.25
N TRP A 14 -9.34 -1.09 1.23
CA TRP A 14 -8.11 -1.76 1.63
C TRP A 14 -8.42 -2.91 2.60
N SER A 15 -7.79 -4.06 2.39
CA SER A 15 -7.76 -5.19 3.32
C SER A 15 -6.57 -6.11 3.03
N ASN A 16 -6.34 -7.14 3.84
CA ASN A 16 -5.30 -8.14 3.59
C ASN A 16 -5.47 -8.89 2.26
N GLU A 17 -6.66 -8.93 1.67
CA GLU A 17 -6.90 -9.50 0.34
C GLU A 17 -6.25 -8.66 -0.78
N THR A 18 -6.01 -7.38 -0.51
CA THR A 18 -5.45 -6.41 -1.47
C THR A 18 -3.95 -6.15 -1.29
N LEU A 19 -3.27 -6.90 -0.42
CA LEU A 19 -1.82 -6.76 -0.19
C LEU A 19 -0.96 -6.88 -1.47
N TYR A 20 -1.48 -7.57 -2.50
CA TYR A 20 -0.81 -7.70 -3.80
C TYR A 20 -0.59 -6.34 -4.50
N ILE A 21 -1.33 -5.29 -4.13
CA ILE A 21 -1.16 -3.95 -4.71
C ILE A 21 0.23 -3.38 -4.38
N ILE A 22 0.83 -3.79 -3.25
CA ILE A 22 2.22 -3.42 -2.89
C ILE A 22 3.20 -3.97 -3.93
N ASP A 23 3.01 -5.22 -4.36
CA ASP A 23 3.84 -5.82 -5.41
C ASP A 23 3.60 -5.11 -6.74
N ARG A 24 2.35 -4.80 -7.04
CA ARG A 24 1.98 -4.08 -8.27
C ARG A 24 2.66 -2.72 -8.34
N ALA A 25 2.69 -1.97 -7.25
CA ALA A 25 3.40 -0.70 -7.19
C ALA A 25 4.90 -0.87 -7.45
N LYS A 26 5.51 -1.95 -6.93
CA LYS A 26 6.91 -2.29 -7.19
C LYS A 26 7.15 -2.67 -8.66
N GLU A 27 6.29 -3.49 -9.27
CA GLU A 27 6.36 -3.89 -10.68
C GLU A 27 6.28 -2.68 -11.63
N LEU A 28 5.52 -1.65 -11.25
CA LEU A 28 5.41 -0.39 -11.99
C LEU A 28 6.64 0.53 -11.84
N GLY A 29 7.61 0.16 -11.01
CA GLY A 29 8.81 0.96 -10.78
C GLY A 29 8.58 2.19 -9.90
N LEU A 30 7.54 2.17 -9.05
CA LEU A 30 7.23 3.27 -8.14
C LEU A 30 8.10 3.24 -6.87
N ASP A 31 8.22 4.40 -6.22
CA ASP A 31 9.00 4.58 -4.99
C ASP A 31 8.18 4.29 -3.73
N PHE A 32 6.87 4.53 -3.78
CA PHE A 32 5.97 4.35 -2.65
C PHE A 32 4.54 3.97 -3.07
N ILE A 33 3.81 3.41 -2.11
CA ILE A 33 2.36 3.23 -2.17
C ILE A 33 1.71 4.09 -1.09
N GLU A 34 0.56 4.66 -1.40
CA GLU A 34 -0.29 5.35 -0.44
C GLU A 34 -1.48 4.45 -0.08
N ILE A 35 -1.63 4.13 1.22
CA ILE A 35 -2.72 3.30 1.73
C ILE A 35 -3.61 4.14 2.65
N PRO A 36 -4.91 4.25 2.37
CA PRO A 36 -5.81 5.09 3.15
C PRO A 36 -6.24 4.42 4.46
N LEU A 37 -6.35 5.23 5.52
CA LEU A 37 -6.73 4.81 6.88
C LEU A 37 -8.26 4.89 7.12
N MET A 38 -9.08 4.47 6.14
CA MET A 38 -10.55 4.60 6.23
C MET A 38 -11.21 3.57 7.15
N VAL A 39 -10.65 2.35 7.20
CA VAL A 39 -11.16 1.23 8.03
C VAL A 39 -9.96 0.68 8.79
N LEU A 40 -9.81 1.08 10.05
CA LEU A 40 -8.61 0.77 10.85
C LEU A 40 -8.53 -0.72 11.22
N GLU A 41 -9.67 -1.38 11.33
CA GLU A 41 -9.78 -2.82 11.62
C GLU A 41 -9.16 -3.68 10.50
N ASP A 42 -9.24 -3.21 9.26
CA ASP A 42 -8.67 -3.87 8.08
C ASP A 42 -7.22 -3.42 7.80
N PHE A 43 -6.72 -2.43 8.54
CA PHE A 43 -5.35 -1.91 8.37
C PHE A 43 -4.34 -2.73 9.19
N ASP A 44 -3.98 -3.90 8.65
CA ASP A 44 -2.97 -4.77 9.26
C ASP A 44 -1.54 -4.22 9.06
N THR A 45 -1.12 -3.36 9.99
CA THR A 45 0.21 -2.75 10.00
C THR A 45 1.35 -3.76 9.90
N LYS A 46 1.19 -4.96 10.46
CA LYS A 46 2.21 -6.00 10.46
C LYS A 46 2.36 -6.60 9.07
N ALA A 47 1.26 -7.06 8.48
CA ALA A 47 1.28 -7.65 7.14
C ALA A 47 1.77 -6.64 6.08
N ILE A 48 1.32 -5.38 6.19
CA ILE A 48 1.79 -4.29 5.34
C ILE A 48 3.30 -4.08 5.50
N SER A 49 3.80 -3.94 6.72
CA SER A 49 5.22 -3.72 7.00
C SER A 49 6.10 -4.87 6.50
N GLU A 50 5.68 -6.11 6.73
CA GLU A 50 6.38 -7.30 6.25
C GLU A 50 6.45 -7.32 4.72
N ARG A 51 5.35 -7.00 4.04
CA ARG A 51 5.33 -7.00 2.56
C ARG A 51 6.17 -5.88 1.97
N LEU A 52 6.06 -4.66 2.50
CA LEU A 52 6.85 -3.50 2.06
C LEU A 52 8.36 -3.75 2.19
N LYS A 53 8.80 -4.34 3.31
CA LYS A 53 10.20 -4.71 3.52
C LYS A 53 10.66 -5.75 2.50
N LYS A 54 9.82 -6.74 2.20
CA LYS A 54 10.14 -7.81 1.24
C LYS A 54 10.33 -7.27 -0.18
N VAL A 55 9.55 -6.27 -0.60
CA VAL A 55 9.64 -5.70 -1.96
C VAL A 55 10.53 -4.45 -2.07
N GLY A 56 10.93 -3.88 -0.93
CA GLY A 56 11.70 -2.63 -0.89
C GLY A 56 10.92 -1.45 -1.44
N LEU A 57 9.72 -1.20 -0.88
CA LEU A 57 8.83 -0.09 -1.23
C LEU A 57 8.52 0.74 0.02
N SER A 58 8.37 2.06 -0.12
CA SER A 58 7.97 2.95 0.98
C SER A 58 6.44 3.03 1.11
N LEU A 59 5.96 3.39 2.30
CA LEU A 59 4.54 3.64 2.58
C LEU A 59 4.29 5.11 2.89
N VAL A 60 3.19 5.63 2.36
CA VAL A 60 2.51 6.82 2.86
C VAL A 60 1.15 6.37 3.38
N ALA A 61 0.81 6.73 4.61
CA ALA A 61 -0.52 6.49 5.17
C ALA A 61 -1.23 7.84 5.29
N LEU A 62 -2.47 7.91 4.84
CA LEU A 62 -3.28 9.14 4.86
C LEU A 62 -4.61 8.88 5.58
N GLU A 63 -4.98 9.81 6.45
CA GLU A 63 -6.34 9.95 6.99
C GLU A 63 -7.06 10.96 6.09
N CYS A 64 -8.12 10.53 5.41
CA CYS A 64 -8.92 11.35 4.49
C CYS A 64 -10.17 11.89 5.18
#